data_AF-A0AAP0CEZ1-F1
#
_entry.id   AF-A0AAP0CEZ1-F1
#
_cell.length_a   1.000
_cell.length_b   1.000
_cell.length_c   1.000
_cell.angle_alpha   90.00
_cell.angle_beta   90.00
_cell.angle_gamma   90.00
#
_symmetry.space_group_name_H-M   'P 1'
#
loop_
_entity.id
_entity.type
_entity.pdbx_description
1 polymer ?
#
loop_
_entity_poly.entity_id
_entity_poly.type
_entity_poly.pdbx_seq_one_letter_code
_entity_poly.pdbx_strand_id
1 'polypeptide(L)'
;MSTTEDAAAEENSYSQRRFSRVKQRLKDRSKRVAQTREKTKEILSKQAVLIAKHAEEHESFITKVTHFLGVFSYGAFCFILGARPQDVRYIYVLFYITFVPLRWIYYRYKKWHYYLLDFCYYANTIFLIMLLFFPRNQKLFMVTFSFAEGPLAWALIVWRCSLVFSSVDKIVSVLIHLLPGVVFFTICWWDPAFFEAMHPEGSARGFSWRHIENKSFLCRWLFTVPLIAYVLWQVLYFLIVDVLRRQRLLKDPEVMTSYRGLSKKAQKANNIWWRFSGYLGDQNRLLMYILLQAIFTVATMALTVPIFLSYELHLVFQILKVSAAVWNGGQFLVEVMPRQVVLKEKKKLMVAPVQENEHQD
;
A
#
# COMPACT_ATOMS: atom_id res chain seq x y z
N MET A 1 40.38 85.57 -24.36
CA MET A 1 40.50 84.10 -24.48
C MET A 1 40.59 83.41 -23.11
N SER A 2 39.98 83.92 -22.02
CA SER A 2 40.05 83.24 -20.69
C SER A 2 38.69 82.86 -20.09
N THR A 3 37.58 83.16 -20.74
CA THR A 3 36.22 82.87 -20.21
C THR A 3 35.66 81.52 -20.64
N THR A 4 36.24 80.89 -21.65
CA THR A 4 35.79 79.60 -22.21
C THR A 4 36.44 78.38 -21.58
N GLU A 5 37.67 78.50 -21.06
CA GLU A 5 38.38 77.39 -20.41
C GLU A 5 37.90 77.13 -18.97
N ASP A 6 37.59 78.18 -18.21
CA ASP A 6 37.04 78.06 -16.85
C ASP A 6 35.61 77.47 -16.85
N ALA A 7 34.79 77.82 -17.84
CA ALA A 7 33.45 77.26 -18.02
C ALA A 7 33.50 75.75 -18.36
N ALA A 8 34.45 75.33 -19.20
CA ALA A 8 34.64 73.92 -19.55
C ALA A 8 35.17 73.08 -18.37
N ALA A 9 36.03 73.67 -17.52
CA ALA A 9 36.55 73.02 -16.32
C ALA A 9 35.47 72.82 -15.24
N GLU A 10 34.59 73.81 -15.04
CA GLU A 10 33.44 73.70 -14.13
C GLU A 10 32.42 72.65 -14.61
N GLU A 11 32.13 72.62 -15.91
CA GLU A 11 31.17 71.68 -16.50
C GLU A 11 31.66 70.22 -16.38
N ASN A 12 32.96 69.99 -16.55
CA ASN A 12 33.59 68.67 -16.39
C ASN A 12 33.59 68.20 -14.92
N SER A 13 33.91 69.09 -13.98
CA SER A 13 33.80 68.84 -12.52
C SER A 13 32.35 68.52 -12.10
N TYR A 14 31.37 69.22 -12.68
CA TYR A 14 29.96 69.00 -12.40
C TYR A 14 29.45 67.65 -12.94
N SER A 15 29.83 67.31 -14.16
CA SER A 15 29.61 66.00 -14.80
C SER A 15 30.16 64.85 -13.94
N GLN A 16 31.40 64.98 -13.46
CA GLN A 16 32.08 63.95 -12.69
C GLN A 16 31.44 63.76 -11.30
N ARG A 17 30.99 64.84 -10.64
CA ARG A 17 30.18 64.78 -9.40
C ARG A 17 28.79 64.18 -9.61
N ARG A 18 28.18 64.40 -10.78
CA ARG A 18 26.89 63.81 -11.13
C ARG A 18 27.03 62.31 -11.36
N PHE A 19 28.07 61.88 -12.06
CA PHE A 19 28.37 60.48 -12.33
C PHE A 19 28.69 59.70 -11.05
N SER A 20 29.50 60.27 -10.14
CA SER A 20 29.81 59.65 -8.85
C SER A 20 28.57 59.50 -7.96
N ARG A 21 27.67 60.52 -7.92
CA ARG A 21 26.38 60.42 -7.23
C ARG A 21 25.48 59.32 -7.80
N VAL A 22 25.42 59.17 -9.12
CA VAL A 22 24.63 58.11 -9.76
C VAL A 22 25.20 56.73 -9.43
N LYS A 23 26.53 56.55 -9.52
CA LYS A 23 27.22 55.31 -9.17
C LYS A 23 26.99 54.91 -7.71
N GLN A 24 27.01 55.88 -6.79
CA GLN A 24 26.75 55.65 -5.37
C GLN A 24 25.29 55.28 -5.08
N ARG A 25 24.33 55.95 -5.73
CA ARG A 25 22.90 55.58 -5.67
C ARG A 25 22.64 54.16 -6.19
N LEU A 26 23.31 53.74 -7.26
CA LEU A 26 23.21 52.37 -7.79
C LEU A 26 23.79 51.34 -6.82
N LYS A 27 24.93 51.64 -6.18
CA LYS A 27 25.57 50.78 -5.17
C LYS A 27 24.69 50.63 -3.91
N ASP A 28 24.09 51.73 -3.45
CA ASP A 28 23.18 51.72 -2.31
C ASP A 28 21.87 50.98 -2.61
N ARG A 29 21.34 51.13 -3.84
CA ARG A 29 20.18 50.38 -4.30
C ARG A 29 20.48 48.88 -4.36
N SER A 30 21.66 48.49 -4.87
CA SER A 30 22.12 47.09 -4.88
C SER A 30 22.26 46.52 -3.47
N LYS A 31 22.82 47.27 -2.52
CA LYS A 31 22.92 46.85 -1.12
C LYS A 31 21.56 46.68 -0.45
N ARG A 32 20.62 47.62 -0.68
CA ARG A 32 19.25 47.52 -0.17
C ARG A 32 18.54 46.28 -0.74
N VAL A 33 18.65 46.02 -2.04
CA VAL A 33 18.05 44.84 -2.67
C VAL A 33 18.64 43.54 -2.11
N ALA A 34 19.95 43.49 -1.88
CA ALA A 34 20.60 42.33 -1.24
C ALA A 34 20.10 42.13 0.21
N GLN A 35 20.02 43.20 1.01
CA GLN A 35 19.49 43.14 2.38
C GLN A 35 18.01 42.74 2.43
N THR A 36 17.18 43.25 1.51
CA THR A 36 15.77 42.85 1.42
C THR A 36 15.66 41.38 1.03
N ARG A 37 16.47 40.91 0.08
CA ARG A 37 16.50 39.49 -0.32
C ARG A 37 16.89 38.56 0.84
N GLU A 38 17.90 38.92 1.63
CA GLU A 38 18.29 38.15 2.81
C GLU A 38 17.19 38.15 3.88
N LYS A 39 16.59 39.31 4.19
CA LYS A 39 15.43 39.37 5.11
C LYS A 39 14.24 38.55 4.62
N THR A 40 13.93 38.57 3.32
CA THR A 40 12.84 37.77 2.74
C THR A 40 13.15 36.28 2.83
N LYS A 41 14.40 35.86 2.56
CA LYS A 41 14.84 34.47 2.76
C LYS A 41 14.71 34.04 4.22
N GLU A 42 15.08 34.90 5.16
CA GLU A 42 15.01 34.61 6.59
C GLU A 42 13.56 34.48 7.09
N ILE A 43 12.65 35.32 6.60
CA ILE A 43 11.21 35.21 6.91
C ILE A 43 10.64 33.93 6.32
N LEU A 44 10.99 33.61 5.06
CA LEU A 44 10.56 32.37 4.39
C LEU A 44 11.11 31.12 5.10
N SER A 45 12.36 31.14 5.56
CA SER A 45 12.96 30.01 6.29
C SER A 45 12.29 29.83 7.66
N LYS A 46 12.04 30.92 8.40
CA LYS A 46 11.30 30.87 9.66
C LYS A 46 9.87 30.34 9.47
N GLN A 47 9.15 30.78 8.44
CA GLN A 47 7.82 30.26 8.13
C GLN A 47 7.86 28.78 7.72
N ALA A 48 8.84 28.37 6.92
CA ALA A 48 9.01 26.97 6.52
C ALA A 48 9.27 26.06 7.73
N VAL A 49 10.09 26.50 8.69
CA VAL A 49 10.35 25.76 9.95
C VAL A 49 9.08 25.63 10.79
N LEU A 50 8.30 26.70 10.93
CA LEU A 50 7.02 26.65 11.66
C LEU A 50 6.01 25.72 11.00
N ILE A 51 5.86 25.78 9.68
CA ILE A 51 4.99 24.87 8.91
C ILE A 51 5.46 23.42 9.06
N ALA A 52 6.77 23.17 8.99
CA ALA A 52 7.33 21.83 9.16
C ALA A 52 7.09 21.28 10.58
N LYS A 53 7.28 22.11 11.61
CA LYS A 53 7.01 21.74 13.01
C LYS A 53 5.52 21.42 13.22
N HIS A 54 4.63 22.27 12.73
CA HIS A 54 3.19 22.06 12.85
C HIS A 54 2.73 20.81 12.09
N ALA A 55 3.25 20.59 10.88
CA ALA A 55 2.98 19.37 10.11
C ALA A 55 3.47 18.11 10.84
N GLU A 56 4.62 18.17 11.51
CA GLU A 56 5.16 17.06 12.30
C GLU A 56 4.32 16.76 13.57
N GLU A 57 3.86 17.80 14.26
CA GLU A 57 2.94 17.66 15.39
C GLU A 57 1.62 17.02 14.95
N HIS A 58 1.06 17.47 13.83
CA HIS A 58 -0.13 16.88 13.21
C HIS A 58 0.10 15.41 12.79
N GLU A 59 1.23 15.11 12.14
CA GLU A 59 1.59 13.74 11.73
C GLU A 59 1.70 12.82 12.95
N SER A 60 2.36 13.28 14.01
CA SER A 60 2.50 12.55 15.27
C SER A 60 1.15 12.30 15.95
N PHE A 61 0.29 13.31 16.00
CA PHE A 61 -1.06 13.18 16.56
C PHE A 61 -1.91 12.16 15.79
N ILE A 62 -1.96 12.26 14.45
CA ILE A 62 -2.68 11.32 13.59
C ILE A 62 -2.14 9.90 13.80
N THR A 63 -0.82 9.74 13.92
CA THR A 63 -0.18 8.45 14.15
C THR A 63 -0.62 7.83 15.48
N LYS A 64 -0.69 8.62 16.56
CA LYS A 64 -1.16 8.17 17.89
C LYS A 64 -2.63 7.75 17.87
N VAL A 65 -3.49 8.59 17.27
CA VAL A 65 -4.93 8.28 17.14
C VAL A 65 -5.14 7.03 16.28
N THR A 66 -4.43 6.92 15.16
CA THR A 66 -4.50 5.74 14.28
C THR A 66 -4.07 4.48 15.03
N HIS A 67 -2.98 4.56 15.81
CA HIS A 67 -2.51 3.46 16.63
C HIS A 67 -3.56 3.03 17.66
N PHE A 68 -4.09 3.97 18.43
CA PHE A 68 -5.14 3.70 19.42
C PHE A 68 -6.36 3.03 18.77
N LEU A 69 -6.91 3.63 17.71
CA LEU A 69 -8.07 3.08 17.00
C LEU A 69 -7.77 1.71 16.39
N GLY A 70 -6.56 1.52 15.86
CA GLY A 70 -6.12 0.24 15.29
C GLY A 70 -6.07 -0.87 16.34
N VAL A 71 -5.45 -0.62 17.50
CA VAL A 71 -5.37 -1.58 18.61
C VAL A 71 -6.76 -1.84 19.20
N PHE A 72 -7.55 -0.79 19.43
CA PHE A 72 -8.91 -0.92 19.95
C PHE A 72 -9.79 -1.74 19.00
N SER A 73 -9.77 -1.44 17.70
CA SER A 73 -10.55 -2.17 16.70
C SER A 73 -10.11 -3.63 16.60
N TYR A 74 -8.81 -3.91 16.72
CA TYR A 74 -8.29 -5.28 16.72
C TYR A 74 -8.73 -6.06 17.97
N GLY A 75 -8.68 -5.42 19.16
CA GLY A 75 -9.18 -6.01 20.39
C GLY A 75 -10.69 -6.29 20.34
N ALA A 76 -11.47 -5.32 19.87
CA ALA A 76 -12.91 -5.48 19.65
C ALA A 76 -13.23 -6.60 18.65
N PHE A 77 -12.46 -6.69 17.56
CA PHE A 77 -12.58 -7.78 16.59
C PHE A 77 -12.31 -9.15 17.23
N CYS A 78 -11.24 -9.29 18.01
CA CYS A 78 -10.92 -10.54 18.72
C CYS A 78 -12.02 -10.92 19.72
N PHE A 79 -12.56 -9.93 20.45
CA PHE A 79 -13.67 -10.14 21.37
C PHE A 79 -14.92 -10.66 20.65
N ILE A 80 -15.31 -10.05 19.52
CA ILE A 80 -16.47 -10.50 18.73
C ILE A 80 -16.20 -11.87 18.11
N LEU A 81 -15.00 -12.13 17.60
CA LEU A 81 -14.63 -13.43 17.06
C LEU A 81 -14.81 -14.56 18.09
N GLY A 82 -14.49 -14.31 19.37
CA GLY A 82 -14.69 -15.26 20.45
C GLY A 82 -16.14 -15.34 20.95
N ALA A 83 -16.83 -14.20 21.07
CA ALA A 83 -18.18 -14.13 21.66
C ALA A 83 -19.30 -14.48 20.65
N ARG A 84 -19.16 -14.07 19.39
CA ARG A 84 -20.11 -14.28 18.29
C ARG A 84 -19.38 -14.46 16.95
N PRO A 85 -18.77 -15.63 16.71
CA PRO A 85 -18.03 -15.90 15.47
C PRO A 85 -18.89 -15.79 14.19
N GLN A 86 -20.20 -15.99 14.29
CA GLN A 86 -21.12 -15.86 13.13
C GLN A 86 -21.19 -14.42 12.61
N ASP A 87 -20.97 -13.42 13.47
CA ASP A 87 -21.11 -12.00 13.11
C ASP A 87 -19.89 -11.45 12.35
N VAL A 88 -18.79 -12.21 12.33
CA VAL A 88 -17.54 -11.82 11.66
C VAL A 88 -17.73 -11.57 10.17
N ARG A 89 -18.69 -12.26 9.52
CA ARG A 89 -19.06 -12.00 8.12
C ARG A 89 -19.62 -10.59 7.91
N TYR A 90 -20.39 -10.05 8.87
CA TYR A 90 -20.94 -8.70 8.78
C TYR A 90 -19.85 -7.65 9.00
N ILE A 91 -18.90 -7.92 9.91
CA ILE A 91 -17.71 -7.08 10.08
C ILE A 91 -16.90 -7.03 8.78
N TYR A 92 -16.71 -8.16 8.12
CA TYR A 92 -16.03 -8.22 6.82
C TYR A 92 -16.75 -7.40 5.75
N VAL A 93 -18.08 -7.55 5.63
CA VAL A 93 -18.90 -6.75 4.71
C VAL A 93 -18.72 -5.27 4.98
N LEU A 94 -18.91 -4.83 6.25
CA LEU A 94 -18.77 -3.44 6.66
C LEU A 94 -17.37 -2.90 6.37
N PHE A 95 -16.33 -3.68 6.69
CA PHE A 95 -14.94 -3.34 6.39
C PHE A 95 -14.75 -3.11 4.90
N TYR A 96 -15.19 -4.03 4.05
CA TYR A 96 -14.93 -3.97 2.62
C TYR A 96 -15.66 -2.80 1.95
N ILE A 97 -16.96 -2.62 2.23
CA ILE A 97 -17.75 -1.53 1.64
C ILE A 97 -17.31 -0.15 2.12
N THR A 98 -16.65 -0.06 3.27
CA THR A 98 -16.16 1.21 3.83
C THR A 98 -14.75 1.52 3.35
N PHE A 99 -13.79 0.60 3.59
CA PHE A 99 -12.38 0.89 3.41
C PHE A 99 -11.90 0.77 1.96
N VAL A 100 -12.52 -0.05 1.12
CA VAL A 100 -12.11 -0.15 -0.29
C VAL A 100 -12.45 1.12 -1.08
N PRO A 101 -13.65 1.72 -0.97
CA PRO A 101 -13.92 3.02 -1.60
C PRO A 101 -13.04 4.16 -1.07
N LEU A 102 -12.81 4.23 0.25
CA LEU A 102 -11.88 5.21 0.83
C LEU A 102 -10.46 5.03 0.28
N ARG A 103 -10.01 3.78 0.16
CA ARG A 103 -8.71 3.46 -0.43
C ARG A 103 -8.64 3.81 -1.91
N TRP A 104 -9.73 3.67 -2.66
CA TRP A 104 -9.81 4.15 -4.04
C TRP A 104 -9.58 5.65 -4.15
N ILE A 105 -10.27 6.45 -3.33
CA ILE A 105 -10.09 7.91 -3.31
C ILE A 105 -8.63 8.25 -3.00
N TYR A 106 -8.07 7.65 -1.95
CA TYR A 106 -6.68 7.86 -1.55
C TYR A 106 -5.67 7.46 -2.64
N TYR A 107 -5.87 6.30 -3.29
CA TYR A 107 -4.97 5.79 -4.32
C TYR A 107 -5.10 6.53 -5.64
N ARG A 108 -6.26 7.11 -5.95
CA ARG A 108 -6.41 8.01 -7.09
C ARG A 108 -5.56 9.26 -6.90
N TYR A 109 -5.60 9.87 -5.71
CA TYR A 109 -4.75 11.01 -5.38
C TYR A 109 -3.26 10.68 -5.47
N LYS A 110 -2.84 9.49 -4.98
CA LYS A 110 -1.44 9.01 -5.05
C LYS A 110 -1.02 8.43 -6.40
N LYS A 111 -1.90 8.37 -7.40
CA LYS A 111 -1.70 7.67 -8.70
C LYS A 111 -1.38 6.17 -8.57
N TRP A 112 -1.86 5.52 -7.51
CA TRP A 112 -1.67 4.09 -7.19
C TRP A 112 -2.91 3.24 -7.43
N HIS A 113 -3.94 3.80 -8.05
CA HIS A 113 -5.25 3.17 -8.23
C HIS A 113 -5.24 1.88 -9.06
N TYR A 114 -4.18 1.60 -9.83
CA TYR A 114 -4.06 0.32 -10.54
C TYR A 114 -3.81 -0.87 -9.60
N TYR A 115 -3.35 -0.66 -8.36
CA TYR A 115 -3.33 -1.72 -7.35
C TYR A 115 -4.73 -2.25 -7.01
N LEU A 116 -5.79 -1.44 -7.20
CA LEU A 116 -7.16 -1.86 -6.95
C LEU A 116 -7.69 -2.83 -8.02
N LEU A 117 -6.93 -3.03 -9.12
CA LEU A 117 -7.20 -4.09 -10.09
C LEU A 117 -6.53 -5.41 -9.72
N ASP A 118 -5.73 -5.46 -8.66
CA ASP A 118 -5.02 -6.67 -8.27
C ASP A 118 -6.00 -7.76 -7.82
N PHE A 119 -5.53 -9.02 -7.89
CA PHE A 119 -6.36 -10.21 -7.68
C PHE A 119 -7.08 -10.21 -6.32
N CYS A 120 -6.47 -9.66 -5.28
CA CYS A 120 -7.09 -9.61 -3.96
C CYS A 120 -8.40 -8.81 -3.95
N TYR A 121 -8.50 -7.70 -4.67
CA TYR A 121 -9.74 -6.94 -4.79
C TYR A 121 -10.77 -7.67 -5.64
N TYR A 122 -10.34 -8.33 -6.72
CA TYR A 122 -11.21 -9.17 -7.53
C TYR A 122 -11.84 -10.30 -6.69
N ALA A 123 -11.01 -11.07 -5.99
CA ALA A 123 -11.44 -12.16 -5.13
C ALA A 123 -12.37 -11.71 -4.00
N ASN A 124 -12.00 -10.63 -3.27
CA ASN A 124 -12.84 -10.12 -2.19
C ASN A 124 -14.18 -9.55 -2.70
N THR A 125 -14.22 -8.97 -3.90
CA THR A 125 -15.47 -8.49 -4.51
C THR A 125 -16.40 -9.66 -4.82
N ILE A 126 -15.89 -10.74 -5.40
CA ILE A 126 -16.70 -11.95 -5.64
C ILE A 126 -17.15 -12.56 -4.31
N PHE A 127 -16.29 -12.58 -3.30
CA PHE A 127 -16.65 -13.07 -1.98
C PHE A 127 -17.76 -12.22 -1.32
N LEU A 128 -17.69 -10.90 -1.45
CA LEU A 128 -18.75 -10.00 -1.00
C LEU A 128 -20.07 -10.27 -1.73
N ILE A 129 -20.04 -10.46 -3.05
CA ILE A 129 -21.20 -10.81 -3.86
C ILE A 129 -21.81 -12.14 -3.40
N MET A 130 -20.96 -13.14 -3.11
CA MET A 130 -21.40 -14.42 -2.58
C MET A 130 -22.14 -14.25 -1.25
N LEU A 131 -21.57 -13.53 -0.28
CA LEU A 131 -22.19 -13.32 1.03
C LEU A 131 -23.52 -12.56 0.95
N LEU A 132 -23.63 -11.55 0.08
CA LEU A 132 -24.79 -10.66 0.03
C LEU A 132 -25.92 -11.20 -0.87
N PHE A 133 -25.59 -11.79 -2.01
CA PHE A 133 -26.56 -12.13 -3.05
C PHE A 133 -26.73 -13.62 -3.28
N PHE A 134 -25.68 -14.42 -3.01
CA PHE A 134 -25.70 -15.87 -3.26
C PHE A 134 -25.25 -16.70 -2.03
N PRO A 135 -25.76 -16.43 -0.81
CA PRO A 135 -25.26 -17.06 0.42
C PRO A 135 -25.51 -18.57 0.47
N ARG A 136 -26.42 -19.09 -0.35
CA ARG A 136 -26.76 -20.53 -0.44
C ARG A 136 -26.04 -21.25 -1.59
N ASN A 137 -25.16 -20.58 -2.33
CA ASN A 137 -24.49 -21.19 -3.48
C ASN A 137 -23.19 -21.89 -3.06
N GLN A 138 -23.28 -23.20 -2.82
CA GLN A 138 -22.15 -24.07 -2.47
C GLN A 138 -20.95 -23.93 -3.42
N LYS A 139 -21.20 -23.88 -4.74
CA LYS A 139 -20.15 -23.85 -5.76
C LYS A 139 -19.38 -22.53 -5.70
N LEU A 140 -20.09 -21.40 -5.58
CA LEU A 140 -19.48 -20.09 -5.45
C LEU A 140 -18.74 -19.93 -4.12
N PHE A 141 -19.27 -20.53 -3.05
CA PHE A 141 -18.58 -20.60 -1.76
C PHE A 141 -17.23 -21.32 -1.87
N MET A 142 -17.18 -22.48 -2.52
CA MET A 142 -15.93 -23.22 -2.74
C MET A 142 -14.92 -22.42 -3.59
N VAL A 143 -15.42 -21.70 -4.60
CA VAL A 143 -14.55 -20.88 -5.45
C VAL A 143 -13.90 -19.75 -4.65
N THR A 144 -14.71 -19.02 -3.87
CA THR A 144 -14.24 -17.90 -3.06
C THR A 144 -13.39 -18.34 -1.86
N PHE A 145 -13.68 -19.51 -1.28
CA PHE A 145 -12.83 -20.16 -0.28
C PHE A 145 -11.42 -20.38 -0.84
N SER A 146 -11.34 -20.87 -2.08
CA SER A 146 -10.05 -21.18 -2.72
C SER A 146 -9.23 -19.94 -3.03
N PHE A 147 -9.89 -18.81 -3.32
CA PHE A 147 -9.18 -17.53 -3.43
C PHE A 147 -8.63 -17.06 -2.09
N ALA A 148 -9.45 -17.12 -1.04
CA ALA A 148 -9.10 -16.64 0.30
C ALA A 148 -7.97 -17.47 0.92
N GLU A 149 -8.11 -18.79 0.97
CA GLU A 149 -7.14 -19.71 1.59
C GLU A 149 -5.99 -20.09 0.65
N GLY A 150 -6.10 -19.82 -0.65
CA GLY A 150 -5.03 -19.99 -1.61
C GLY A 150 -4.21 -18.69 -1.76
N PRO A 151 -4.22 -18.05 -2.94
CA PRO A 151 -3.29 -16.98 -3.26
C PRO A 151 -3.38 -15.75 -2.33
N LEU A 152 -4.55 -15.40 -1.77
CA LEU A 152 -4.66 -14.24 -0.86
C LEU A 152 -3.95 -14.49 0.47
N ALA A 153 -4.25 -15.61 1.12
CA ALA A 153 -3.60 -16.02 2.36
C ALA A 153 -2.08 -16.13 2.21
N TRP A 154 -1.62 -16.77 1.13
CA TRP A 154 -0.18 -16.92 0.90
C TRP A 154 0.50 -15.60 0.51
N ALA A 155 -0.21 -14.68 -0.16
CA ALA A 155 0.28 -13.34 -0.46
C ALA A 155 0.59 -12.55 0.83
N LEU A 156 -0.22 -12.71 1.89
CA LEU A 156 0.05 -12.13 3.21
C LEU A 156 1.45 -12.52 3.74
N ILE A 157 1.80 -13.79 3.58
CA ILE A 157 3.05 -14.38 4.08
C ILE A 157 4.21 -14.01 3.14
N VAL A 158 4.10 -14.34 1.86
CA VAL A 158 5.19 -14.21 0.87
C VAL A 158 5.57 -12.76 0.62
N TRP A 159 4.59 -11.86 0.51
CA TRP A 159 4.87 -10.43 0.31
C TRP A 159 5.19 -9.68 1.60
N ARG A 160 5.21 -10.41 2.72
CA ARG A 160 5.48 -9.92 4.07
C ARG A 160 4.61 -8.72 4.42
N CYS A 161 3.29 -8.92 4.36
CA CYS A 161 2.36 -7.90 4.81
C CYS A 161 2.51 -7.71 6.33
N SER A 162 2.74 -6.47 6.76
CA SER A 162 3.03 -6.11 8.14
C SER A 162 1.78 -5.54 8.81
N LEU A 163 1.34 -6.15 9.91
CA LEU A 163 0.29 -5.56 10.75
C LEU A 163 0.90 -4.44 11.61
N VAL A 164 0.60 -3.19 11.25
CA VAL A 164 1.16 -2.00 11.91
C VAL A 164 0.02 -1.07 12.27
N PHE A 165 -0.32 -1.01 13.56
CA PHE A 165 -1.51 -0.28 14.03
C PHE A 165 -1.44 1.23 13.80
N SER A 166 -0.24 1.80 13.61
CA SER A 166 -0.06 3.22 13.30
C SER A 166 -0.25 3.57 11.81
N SER A 167 -0.61 2.61 10.94
CA SER A 167 -0.74 2.82 9.50
C SER A 167 -1.99 2.17 8.93
N VAL A 168 -3.01 2.99 8.61
CA VAL A 168 -4.27 2.53 8.01
C VAL A 168 -4.04 1.73 6.72
N ASP A 169 -3.16 2.19 5.83
CA ASP A 169 -2.86 1.50 4.57
C ASP A 169 -2.32 0.07 4.79
N LYS A 170 -1.45 -0.11 5.79
CA LYS A 170 -0.94 -1.44 6.16
C LYS A 170 -2.00 -2.31 6.80
N ILE A 171 -2.83 -1.75 7.70
CA ILE A 171 -3.95 -2.48 8.32
C ILE A 171 -4.91 -2.97 7.25
N VAL A 172 -5.40 -2.09 6.36
CA VAL A 172 -6.33 -2.45 5.29
C VAL A 172 -5.68 -3.47 4.34
N SER A 173 -4.38 -3.35 4.05
CA SER A 173 -3.64 -4.35 3.28
C SER A 173 -3.65 -5.74 3.94
N VAL A 174 -3.41 -5.82 5.24
CA VAL A 174 -3.47 -7.09 5.98
C VAL A 174 -4.89 -7.64 5.99
N LEU A 175 -5.89 -6.82 6.32
CA LEU A 175 -7.27 -7.26 6.46
C LEU A 175 -7.87 -7.77 5.13
N ILE A 176 -7.54 -7.18 3.98
CA ILE A 176 -7.99 -7.67 2.67
C ILE A 176 -7.49 -9.11 2.37
N HIS A 177 -6.37 -9.52 2.95
CA HIS A 177 -5.81 -10.86 2.73
C HIS A 177 -6.15 -11.83 3.88
N LEU A 178 -6.27 -11.32 5.11
CA LEU A 178 -6.51 -12.14 6.31
C LEU A 178 -8.01 -12.37 6.56
N LEU A 179 -8.82 -11.33 6.51
CA LEU A 179 -10.21 -11.34 6.97
C LEU A 179 -11.11 -12.32 6.20
N PRO A 180 -11.00 -12.47 4.85
CA PRO A 180 -11.76 -13.48 4.13
C PRO A 180 -11.56 -14.89 4.68
N GLY A 181 -10.31 -15.24 4.96
CA GLY A 181 -9.99 -16.55 5.51
C GLY A 181 -10.56 -16.77 6.92
N VAL A 182 -10.55 -15.73 7.76
CA VAL A 182 -11.18 -15.80 9.08
C VAL A 182 -12.70 -16.00 8.94
N VAL A 183 -13.36 -15.31 8.00
CA VAL A 183 -14.80 -15.51 7.74
C VAL A 183 -15.08 -16.94 7.25
N PHE A 184 -14.26 -17.48 6.35
CA PHE A 184 -14.41 -18.86 5.91
C PHE A 184 -14.21 -19.85 7.04
N PHE A 185 -13.24 -19.60 7.93
CA PHE A 185 -13.02 -20.41 9.13
C PHE A 185 -14.24 -20.38 10.05
N THR A 186 -14.81 -19.20 10.33
CA THR A 186 -16.00 -19.12 11.18
C THR A 186 -17.22 -19.77 10.53
N ILE A 187 -17.44 -19.60 9.22
CA ILE A 187 -18.54 -20.27 8.53
C ILE A 187 -18.37 -21.80 8.58
N CYS A 188 -17.18 -22.31 8.25
CA CYS A 188 -16.96 -23.75 8.14
C CYS A 188 -17.06 -24.52 9.46
N TRP A 189 -16.76 -23.86 10.59
CA TRP A 189 -16.55 -24.54 11.88
C TRP A 189 -17.37 -23.99 13.03
N TRP A 190 -17.92 -22.78 12.90
CA TRP A 190 -18.60 -22.06 13.98
C TRP A 190 -19.98 -21.52 13.57
N ASP A 191 -20.42 -21.75 12.33
CA ASP A 191 -21.78 -21.46 11.85
C ASP A 191 -22.33 -22.62 11.01
N PRO A 192 -22.62 -23.77 11.63
CA PRO A 192 -23.12 -24.95 10.92
C PRO A 192 -24.43 -24.68 10.20
N ALA A 193 -25.31 -23.85 10.76
CA ALA A 193 -26.59 -23.51 10.14
C ALA A 193 -26.40 -22.80 8.78
N PHE A 194 -25.51 -21.81 8.72
CA PHE A 194 -25.19 -21.15 7.46
C PHE A 194 -24.47 -22.10 6.49
N PHE A 195 -23.56 -22.93 7.00
CA PHE A 195 -22.78 -23.85 6.19
C PHE A 195 -23.62 -24.96 5.55
N GLU A 196 -24.54 -25.56 6.32
CA GLU A 196 -25.42 -26.63 5.87
C GLU A 196 -26.52 -26.12 4.93
N ALA A 197 -26.98 -24.88 5.10
CA ALA A 197 -27.97 -24.27 4.21
C ALA A 197 -27.52 -24.16 2.73
N MET A 198 -26.22 -24.32 2.46
CA MET A 198 -25.67 -24.38 1.10
C MET A 198 -25.88 -25.75 0.42
N HIS A 199 -26.20 -26.81 1.17
CA HIS A 199 -26.41 -28.16 0.64
C HIS A 199 -27.74 -28.77 1.16
N PRO A 200 -28.90 -28.29 0.67
CA PRO A 200 -30.22 -28.64 1.22
C PRO A 200 -30.69 -30.07 0.93
N GLU A 201 -30.10 -30.78 -0.05
CA GLU A 201 -30.54 -32.12 -0.47
C GLU A 201 -30.05 -33.28 0.45
N GLY A 202 -29.56 -32.97 1.65
CA GLY A 202 -29.37 -33.95 2.72
C GLY A 202 -27.92 -34.23 3.06
N SER A 203 -27.46 -33.67 4.18
CA SER A 203 -26.45 -34.33 5.00
C SER A 203 -27.11 -35.51 5.71
N ALA A 204 -26.57 -36.72 5.56
CA ALA A 204 -26.88 -37.79 6.50
C ALA A 204 -26.56 -37.28 7.92
N ARG A 205 -27.46 -37.51 8.90
CA ARG A 205 -27.33 -37.02 10.27
C ARG A 205 -25.89 -37.21 10.78
N GLY A 206 -25.16 -36.09 10.96
CA GLY A 206 -23.82 -36.06 11.55
C GLY A 206 -22.64 -35.87 10.60
N PHE A 207 -22.82 -35.88 9.27
CA PHE A 207 -21.72 -35.67 8.32
C PHE A 207 -21.82 -34.32 7.57
N SER A 208 -20.74 -33.54 7.63
CA SER A 208 -20.60 -32.31 6.81
C SER A 208 -20.61 -32.66 5.32
N TRP A 209 -21.35 -31.90 4.49
CA TRP A 209 -21.43 -32.13 3.04
C TRP A 209 -20.06 -32.14 2.35
N ARG A 210 -19.04 -31.53 2.96
CA ARG A 210 -17.64 -31.58 2.49
C ARG A 210 -17.08 -32.99 2.33
N HIS A 211 -17.54 -33.94 3.14
CA HIS A 211 -17.07 -35.33 3.12
C HIS A 211 -17.97 -36.26 2.30
N ILE A 212 -19.19 -35.81 1.98
CA ILE A 212 -20.13 -36.55 1.14
C ILE A 212 -19.77 -36.39 -0.34
N GLU A 213 -19.25 -35.22 -0.70
CA GLU A 213 -18.90 -34.90 -2.08
C GLU A 213 -17.74 -35.73 -2.62
N ASN A 214 -17.87 -36.11 -3.90
CA ASN A 214 -16.83 -36.86 -4.60
C ASN A 214 -15.54 -36.03 -4.77
N LYS A 215 -14.37 -36.69 -4.72
CA LYS A 215 -13.06 -36.03 -4.92
C LYS A 215 -13.02 -35.19 -6.21
N SER A 216 -13.57 -35.71 -7.30
CA SER A 216 -13.64 -34.99 -8.59
C SER A 216 -14.46 -33.70 -8.51
N PHE A 217 -15.54 -33.69 -7.71
CA PHE A 217 -16.35 -32.49 -7.48
C PHE A 217 -15.56 -31.45 -6.68
N LEU A 218 -14.92 -31.88 -5.59
CA LEU A 218 -14.05 -31.02 -4.77
C LEU A 218 -12.92 -30.40 -5.60
N CYS A 219 -12.18 -31.21 -6.37
CA CYS A 219 -11.11 -30.71 -7.24
C CYS A 219 -11.61 -29.77 -8.34
N ARG A 220 -12.82 -29.99 -8.86
CA ARG A 220 -13.42 -29.09 -9.85
C ARG A 220 -13.66 -27.70 -9.25
N TRP A 221 -14.30 -27.63 -8.08
CA TRP A 221 -14.77 -26.36 -7.52
C TRP A 221 -13.79 -25.67 -6.55
N LEU A 222 -12.82 -26.39 -5.99
CA LEU A 222 -11.75 -25.82 -5.14
C LEU A 222 -10.44 -25.55 -5.88
N PHE A 223 -10.26 -26.09 -7.08
CA PHE A 223 -9.01 -25.92 -7.83
C PHE A 223 -9.24 -25.49 -9.27
N THR A 224 -9.98 -26.28 -10.06
CA THR A 224 -10.09 -26.05 -11.52
C THR A 224 -10.86 -24.78 -11.86
N VAL A 225 -12.09 -24.62 -11.36
CA VAL A 225 -12.93 -23.44 -11.61
C VAL A 225 -12.32 -22.16 -11.03
N PRO A 226 -11.78 -22.15 -9.79
CA PRO A 226 -11.01 -21.02 -9.28
C PRO A 226 -9.85 -20.62 -10.18
N LEU A 227 -9.10 -21.60 -10.70
CA LEU A 227 -7.98 -21.33 -11.60
C LEU A 227 -8.45 -20.70 -12.91
N ILE A 228 -9.56 -21.15 -13.48
CA ILE A 228 -10.17 -20.52 -14.67
C ILE A 228 -10.55 -19.06 -14.38
N ALA A 229 -11.20 -18.81 -13.24
CA ALA A 229 -11.57 -17.45 -12.84
C ALA A 229 -10.34 -16.56 -12.57
N TYR A 230 -9.26 -17.12 -12.04
CA TYR A 230 -7.97 -16.43 -11.95
C TYR A 230 -7.39 -16.11 -13.32
N VAL A 231 -7.40 -17.05 -14.26
CA VAL A 231 -6.92 -16.82 -15.64
C VAL A 231 -7.73 -15.72 -16.31
N LEU A 232 -9.05 -15.71 -16.14
CA LEU A 232 -9.92 -14.64 -16.62
C LEU A 232 -9.47 -13.28 -16.05
N TRP A 233 -9.27 -13.19 -14.73
CA TRP A 233 -8.74 -11.98 -14.11
C TRP A 233 -7.37 -11.59 -14.68
N GLN A 234 -6.46 -12.55 -14.86
CA GLN A 234 -5.10 -12.30 -15.35
C GLN A 234 -5.12 -11.75 -16.79
N VAL A 235 -5.98 -12.28 -17.65
CA VAL A 235 -6.18 -11.79 -19.03
C VAL A 235 -6.77 -10.38 -19.02
N LEU A 236 -7.80 -10.13 -18.19
CA LEU A 236 -8.41 -8.80 -18.05
C LEU A 236 -7.39 -7.79 -17.52
N TYR A 237 -6.59 -8.16 -16.52
CA TYR A 237 -5.54 -7.31 -15.97
C TYR A 237 -4.51 -6.95 -17.05
N PHE A 238 -4.00 -7.94 -17.77
CA PHE A 238 -3.04 -7.73 -18.86
C PHE A 238 -3.60 -6.79 -19.94
N LEU A 239 -4.85 -7.03 -20.36
CA LEU A 239 -5.51 -6.18 -21.35
C LEU A 239 -5.65 -4.73 -20.86
N ILE A 240 -6.12 -4.52 -19.63
CA ILE A 240 -6.37 -3.18 -19.10
C ILE A 240 -5.05 -2.45 -18.83
N VAL A 241 -4.11 -3.09 -18.13
CA VAL A 241 -2.91 -2.45 -17.61
C VAL A 241 -1.80 -2.41 -18.66
N ASP A 242 -1.47 -3.56 -19.25
CA ASP A 242 -0.30 -3.72 -20.12
C ASP A 242 -0.59 -3.39 -21.59
N VAL A 243 -1.85 -3.49 -22.03
CA VAL A 243 -2.25 -3.11 -23.40
C VAL A 243 -2.87 -1.70 -23.42
N LEU A 244 -4.06 -1.52 -22.84
CA LEU A 244 -4.84 -0.28 -22.96
C LEU A 244 -4.18 0.92 -22.26
N ARG A 245 -3.50 0.71 -21.14
CA ARG A 245 -2.90 1.79 -20.33
C ARG A 245 -1.39 1.88 -20.46
N ARG A 246 -0.78 1.13 -21.38
CA ARG A 246 0.67 1.11 -21.63
C ARG A 246 1.26 2.50 -21.83
N GLN A 247 0.66 3.31 -22.71
CA GLN A 247 1.17 4.66 -22.98
C GLN A 247 1.14 5.55 -21.74
N ARG A 248 0.12 5.43 -20.89
CA ARG A 248 0.02 6.19 -19.64
C ARG A 248 1.09 5.76 -18.64
N LEU A 249 1.34 4.46 -18.52
CA LEU A 249 2.39 3.92 -17.67
C LEU A 249 3.78 4.36 -18.14
N LEU A 250 4.03 4.42 -19.44
CA LEU A 250 5.30 4.89 -20.00
C LEU A 250 5.51 6.40 -19.78
N LYS A 251 4.44 7.20 -19.93
CA LYS A 251 4.50 8.66 -19.76
C LYS A 251 4.61 9.09 -18.30
N ASP A 252 3.97 8.39 -17.38
CA ASP A 252 3.94 8.76 -15.95
C ASP A 252 4.59 7.66 -15.08
N PRO A 253 5.86 7.82 -14.68
CA PRO A 253 6.56 6.86 -13.84
C PRO A 253 6.07 6.82 -12.39
N GLU A 254 5.29 7.82 -11.95
CA GLU A 254 4.66 7.83 -10.62
C GLU A 254 3.48 6.87 -10.54
N VAL A 255 2.91 6.48 -11.68
CA VAL A 255 1.83 5.50 -11.73
C VAL A 255 2.40 4.13 -11.36
N MET A 256 1.90 3.59 -10.24
CA MET A 256 2.35 2.32 -9.69
C MET A 256 1.37 1.19 -10.03
N THR A 257 1.94 0.03 -10.34
CA THR A 257 1.26 -1.26 -10.52
C THR A 257 1.93 -2.30 -9.63
N SER A 258 1.27 -3.43 -9.38
CA SER A 258 1.86 -4.53 -8.59
C SER A 258 3.22 -4.98 -9.10
N TYR A 259 3.37 -5.14 -10.42
CA TYR A 259 4.67 -5.42 -11.04
C TYR A 259 5.73 -4.36 -10.66
N ARG A 260 5.45 -3.07 -10.85
CA ARG A 260 6.41 -1.99 -10.54
C ARG A 260 6.77 -1.93 -9.07
N GLY A 261 5.76 -2.03 -8.19
CA GLY A 261 5.92 -1.96 -6.74
C GLY A 261 6.74 -3.13 -6.20
N LEU A 262 6.36 -4.36 -6.55
CA LEU A 262 7.03 -5.57 -6.10
C LEU A 262 8.42 -5.70 -6.72
N SER A 263 8.61 -5.35 -7.99
CA SER A 263 9.93 -5.37 -8.63
C SER A 263 10.89 -4.38 -7.98
N LYS A 264 10.47 -3.13 -7.72
CA LYS A 264 11.30 -2.15 -6.99
C LYS A 264 11.65 -2.64 -5.58
N LYS A 265 10.69 -3.24 -4.86
CA LYS A 265 10.92 -3.82 -3.53
C LYS A 265 11.91 -4.99 -3.59
N ALA A 266 11.75 -5.88 -4.55
CA ALA A 266 12.62 -7.04 -4.75
C ALA A 266 14.04 -6.64 -5.13
N GLN A 267 14.19 -5.70 -6.07
CA GLN A 267 15.47 -5.13 -6.50
C GLN A 267 16.20 -4.48 -5.33
N LYS A 268 15.52 -3.61 -4.56
CA LYS A 268 16.11 -2.93 -3.40
C LYS A 268 16.60 -3.92 -2.33
N ALA A 269 15.86 -5.01 -2.13
CA ALA A 269 16.22 -6.04 -1.16
C ALA A 269 17.22 -7.08 -1.71
N ASN A 270 17.53 -7.04 -3.01
CA ASN A 270 18.27 -8.06 -3.75
C ASN A 270 17.87 -9.50 -3.38
N ASN A 271 16.57 -9.73 -3.29
CA ASN A 271 16.03 -10.98 -2.77
C ASN A 271 15.93 -12.07 -3.84
N ILE A 272 15.52 -13.27 -3.42
CA ILE A 272 15.33 -14.44 -4.29
C ILE A 272 14.39 -14.15 -5.48
N TRP A 273 13.31 -13.39 -5.26
CA TRP A 273 12.36 -13.02 -6.31
C TRP A 273 12.98 -12.13 -7.40
N TRP A 274 13.89 -11.22 -7.01
CA TRP A 274 14.64 -10.40 -7.97
C TRP A 274 15.58 -11.24 -8.83
N ARG A 275 16.22 -12.25 -8.24
CA ARG A 275 17.12 -13.16 -8.95
C ARG A 275 16.35 -14.04 -9.93
N PHE A 276 15.28 -14.70 -9.47
CA PHE A 276 14.47 -15.56 -10.34
C PHE A 276 13.78 -14.79 -11.47
N SER A 277 13.29 -13.57 -11.22
CA SER A 277 12.66 -12.78 -12.28
C SER A 277 13.64 -12.38 -13.40
N GLY A 278 14.95 -12.37 -13.16
CA GLY A 278 15.98 -12.08 -14.15
C GLY A 278 16.53 -13.31 -14.88
N TYR A 279 16.05 -14.53 -14.59
CA TYR A 279 16.64 -15.76 -15.12
C TYR A 279 16.61 -15.83 -16.66
N LEU A 280 15.55 -15.32 -17.30
CA LEU A 280 15.43 -15.21 -18.76
C LEU A 280 15.96 -13.88 -19.32
N GLY A 281 16.80 -13.16 -18.55
CA GLY A 281 17.31 -11.84 -18.88
C GLY A 281 16.41 -10.69 -18.42
N ASP A 282 17.01 -9.52 -18.22
CA ASP A 282 16.34 -8.35 -17.64
C ASP A 282 15.16 -7.82 -18.46
N GLN A 283 15.20 -8.03 -19.78
CA GLN A 283 14.13 -7.63 -20.70
C GLN A 283 12.84 -8.45 -20.49
N ASN A 284 12.97 -9.67 -19.99
CA ASN A 284 11.86 -10.62 -19.82
C ASN A 284 11.28 -10.62 -18.40
N ARG A 285 11.66 -9.67 -17.54
CA ARG A 285 11.21 -9.61 -16.13
C ARG A 285 9.70 -9.53 -15.95
N LEU A 286 8.98 -8.87 -16.87
CA LEU A 286 7.51 -8.83 -16.84
C LEU A 286 6.90 -10.21 -17.12
N LEU A 287 7.42 -10.92 -18.14
CA LEU A 287 6.99 -12.28 -18.47
C LEU A 287 7.27 -13.23 -17.31
N MET A 288 8.47 -13.15 -16.73
CA MET A 288 8.85 -13.94 -15.56
C MET A 288 7.97 -13.64 -14.35
N TYR A 289 7.58 -12.37 -14.14
CA TYR A 289 6.64 -12.01 -13.09
C TYR A 289 5.29 -12.70 -13.28
N ILE A 290 4.72 -12.67 -14.49
CA ILE A 290 3.45 -13.34 -14.82
C ILE A 290 3.57 -14.85 -14.60
N LEU A 291 4.67 -15.47 -15.06
CA LEU A 291 4.92 -16.90 -14.91
C LEU A 291 5.05 -17.30 -13.43
N LEU A 292 5.86 -16.58 -12.65
CA LEU A 292 6.04 -16.84 -11.22
C LEU A 292 4.72 -16.66 -10.46
N GLN A 293 3.93 -15.66 -10.82
CA GLN A 293 2.61 -15.44 -10.24
C GLN A 293 1.64 -16.58 -10.60
N ALA A 294 1.67 -17.09 -11.83
CA ALA A 294 0.85 -18.23 -12.23
C ALA A 294 1.23 -19.51 -11.47
N ILE A 295 2.53 -19.81 -11.35
CA ILE A 295 3.04 -20.94 -10.56
C ILE A 295 2.64 -20.79 -9.08
N PHE A 296 2.82 -19.60 -8.52
CA PHE A 296 2.40 -19.28 -7.15
C PHE A 296 0.90 -19.55 -6.95
N THR A 297 0.04 -19.09 -7.87
CA THR A 297 -1.41 -19.30 -7.76
C THR A 297 -1.77 -20.79 -7.86
N VAL A 298 -1.20 -21.53 -8.80
CA VAL A 298 -1.45 -22.97 -8.95
C VAL A 298 -1.03 -23.72 -7.69
N ALA A 299 0.18 -23.46 -7.17
CA ALA A 299 0.69 -24.13 -5.98
C ALA A 299 -0.16 -23.82 -4.74
N THR A 300 -0.53 -22.55 -4.54
CA THR A 300 -1.30 -22.14 -3.36
C THR A 300 -2.76 -22.57 -3.43
N MET A 301 -3.37 -22.60 -4.62
CA MET A 301 -4.71 -23.18 -4.81
C MET A 301 -4.72 -24.69 -4.60
N ALA A 302 -3.65 -25.41 -4.94
CA ALA A 302 -3.60 -26.86 -4.71
C ALA A 302 -3.73 -27.22 -3.21
N LEU A 303 -3.23 -26.34 -2.32
CA LEU A 303 -3.30 -26.51 -0.87
C LEU A 303 -4.70 -26.27 -0.29
N THR A 304 -5.62 -25.65 -1.05
CA THR A 304 -6.96 -25.32 -0.53
C THR A 304 -7.81 -26.56 -0.30
N VAL A 305 -7.64 -27.61 -1.12
CA VAL A 305 -8.39 -28.86 -1.00
C VAL A 305 -8.18 -29.55 0.35
N PRO A 306 -6.93 -29.85 0.79
CA PRO A 306 -6.72 -30.42 2.12
C PRO A 306 -7.12 -29.47 3.25
N ILE A 307 -6.90 -28.16 3.11
CA ILE A 307 -7.32 -27.15 4.11
C ILE A 307 -8.85 -27.14 4.27
N PHE A 308 -9.61 -27.25 3.18
CA PHE A 308 -11.07 -27.26 3.18
C PHE A 308 -11.64 -28.47 3.95
N LEU A 309 -10.96 -29.61 3.86
CA LEU A 309 -11.40 -30.88 4.43
C LEU A 309 -10.99 -31.10 5.89
N SER A 310 -10.03 -30.34 6.41
CA SER A 310 -9.47 -30.58 7.74
C SER A 310 -9.55 -29.34 8.64
N TYR A 311 -10.19 -29.50 9.80
CA TYR A 311 -10.22 -28.46 10.83
C TYR A 311 -8.82 -28.08 11.28
N GLU A 312 -7.98 -29.09 11.58
CA GLU A 312 -6.62 -28.89 12.08
C GLU A 312 -5.76 -28.12 11.08
N LEU A 313 -5.79 -28.50 9.80
CA LEU A 313 -5.03 -27.77 8.76
C LEU A 313 -5.53 -26.34 8.61
N HIS A 314 -6.84 -26.14 8.63
CA HIS A 314 -7.41 -24.81 8.54
C HIS A 314 -7.03 -23.95 9.76
N LEU A 315 -7.10 -24.50 10.98
CA LEU A 315 -6.72 -23.83 12.22
C LEU A 315 -5.23 -23.46 12.22
N VAL A 316 -4.35 -24.42 11.95
CA VAL A 316 -2.89 -24.18 11.88
C VAL A 316 -2.58 -23.11 10.85
N PHE A 317 -3.27 -23.12 9.71
CA PHE A 317 -3.06 -22.12 8.67
C PHE A 317 -3.58 -20.72 9.08
N GLN A 318 -4.71 -20.61 9.80
CA GLN A 318 -5.13 -19.32 10.39
C GLN A 318 -4.09 -18.77 11.37
N ILE A 319 -3.55 -19.63 12.26
CA ILE A 319 -2.49 -19.23 13.21
C ILE A 319 -1.26 -18.75 12.44
N LEU A 320 -0.80 -19.51 11.44
CA LEU A 320 0.36 -19.14 10.62
C LEU A 320 0.19 -17.76 9.97
N LYS A 321 -0.99 -17.47 9.40
CA LYS A 321 -1.29 -16.18 8.75
C LYS A 321 -1.20 -15.02 9.74
N VAL A 322 -1.82 -15.16 10.91
CA VAL A 322 -1.77 -14.14 11.98
C VAL A 322 -0.34 -13.96 12.48
N SER A 323 0.36 -15.05 12.79
CA SER A 323 1.75 -15.02 13.25
C SER A 323 2.66 -14.33 12.24
N ALA A 324 2.54 -14.63 10.95
CA ALA A 324 3.32 -13.99 9.90
C ALA A 324 3.06 -12.47 9.84
N ALA A 325 1.78 -12.05 9.88
CA ALA A 325 1.42 -10.63 9.83
C ALA A 325 1.93 -9.85 11.05
N VAL A 326 1.81 -10.44 12.25
CA VAL A 326 2.29 -9.86 13.53
C VAL A 326 3.81 -9.79 13.56
N TRP A 327 4.50 -10.87 13.18
CA TRP A 327 5.96 -10.92 13.12
C TRP A 327 6.52 -9.86 12.17
N ASN A 328 5.97 -9.77 10.96
CA ASN A 328 6.34 -8.75 9.98
C ASN A 328 5.99 -7.33 10.45
N GLY A 329 4.96 -7.19 11.29
CA GLY A 329 4.61 -5.95 11.98
C GLY A 329 5.69 -5.53 12.98
N GLY A 330 6.08 -6.45 13.87
CA GLY A 330 7.16 -6.22 14.85
C GLY A 330 8.49 -5.86 14.19
N GLN A 331 8.87 -6.59 13.14
CA GLN A 331 10.07 -6.29 12.33
C GLN A 331 10.02 -4.88 11.72
N PHE A 332 8.85 -4.46 11.22
CA PHE A 332 8.68 -3.10 10.71
C PHE A 332 8.85 -2.03 11.80
N LEU A 333 8.29 -2.26 12.99
CA LEU A 333 8.37 -1.34 14.13
C LEU A 333 9.80 -1.23 14.67
N VAL A 334 10.53 -2.33 14.78
CA VAL A 334 11.86 -2.38 15.39
C VAL A 334 12.96 -1.97 14.42
N GLU A 335 12.87 -2.35 13.14
CA GLU A 335 13.97 -2.10 12.20
C GLU A 335 13.71 -0.97 11.21
N VAL A 336 12.48 -0.88 10.68
CA VAL A 336 12.19 0.02 9.56
C VAL A 336 11.85 1.42 10.06
N MET A 337 10.99 1.53 11.08
CA MET A 337 10.60 2.84 11.61
C MET A 337 11.78 3.65 12.15
N PRO A 338 12.70 3.11 12.98
CA PRO A 338 13.82 3.90 13.50
C PRO A 338 14.74 4.38 12.37
N ARG A 339 15.01 3.53 11.37
CA ARG A 339 15.79 3.93 10.19
C ARG A 339 15.11 5.06 9.41
N GLN A 340 13.78 5.06 9.30
CA GLN A 340 13.04 6.14 8.64
C GLN A 340 13.15 7.46 9.41
N VAL A 341 13.10 7.41 10.75
CA VAL A 341 13.28 8.60 11.61
C VAL A 341 14.68 9.18 11.41
N VAL A 342 15.73 8.36 11.52
CA VAL A 342 17.12 8.79 11.32
C VAL A 342 17.32 9.38 9.91
N LEU A 343 16.74 8.78 8.87
CA LEU A 343 16.81 9.32 7.51
C LEU A 343 16.06 10.64 7.37
N LYS A 344 14.91 10.80 8.03
CA LYS A 344 14.14 12.06 8.05
C LYS A 344 14.94 13.15 8.74
N GLU A 345 15.60 12.85 9.87
CA GLU A 345 16.49 13.78 10.59
C GLU A 345 17.71 14.17 9.77
N LYS A 346 18.42 13.21 9.15
CA LYS A 346 19.54 13.52 8.24
C LYS A 346 19.12 14.43 7.10
N LYS A 347 17.94 14.19 6.52
CA LYS A 347 17.41 15.04 5.45
C LYS A 347 17.05 16.45 5.95
N LYS A 348 16.57 16.60 7.19
CA LYS A 348 16.36 17.90 7.83
C LYS A 348 17.68 18.67 7.98
N LEU A 349 18.73 18.01 8.49
CA LEU A 349 20.06 18.61 8.65
C LEU A 349 20.68 19.05 7.32
N MET A 350 20.46 18.31 6.23
CA MET A 350 20.93 18.67 4.90
C MET A 350 20.15 19.84 4.25
N VAL A 351 18.92 20.10 4.69
CA VAL A 351 18.03 21.13 4.11
C VAL A 351 18.06 22.42 4.94
N ALA A 352 18.45 22.36 6.22
CA ALA A 352 18.78 23.56 6.99
C ALA A 352 20.01 24.24 6.33
N PRO A 353 19.96 25.55 6.00
CA PRO A 353 21.12 26.21 5.44
C PRO A 353 22.25 26.18 6.47
N VAL A 354 23.41 25.69 6.05
CA VAL A 354 24.68 25.84 6.74
C VAL A 354 24.92 27.34 6.88
N GLN A 355 24.54 27.93 8.01
CA GLN A 355 24.74 29.35 8.31
C GLN A 355 25.33 29.57 9.71
N GLU A 356 26.10 28.61 10.24
CA GLU A 356 26.76 28.80 11.54
C GLU A 356 28.29 28.93 11.50
N ASN A 357 28.97 28.82 10.35
CA ASN A 357 30.45 28.77 10.34
C ASN A 357 31.19 29.82 9.47
N GLU A 358 30.63 30.98 9.14
CA GLU A 358 31.37 32.03 8.39
C GLU A 358 31.57 33.37 9.15
N HIS A 359 31.46 33.37 10.48
CA HIS A 359 31.81 34.55 11.29
C HIS A 359 32.75 34.22 12.45
N GLN A 360 33.85 33.54 12.16
CA GLN A 360 35.09 33.60 12.94
C GLN A 360 36.24 33.48 11.96
N ASP A 361 36.74 34.61 11.47
CA ASP A 361 38.15 34.93 11.19
C ASP A 361 38.30 36.38 10.74
#